data_AF-A0A528HZH8-F1
#
_entry.id   AF-A0A528HZH8-F1
#
_cell.length_a   1.000
_cell.length_b   1.000
_cell.length_c   1.000
_cell.angle_alpha   90.00
_cell.angle_beta   90.00
_cell.angle_gamma   90.00
#
_symmetry.space_group_name_H-M   'P 1'
#
loop_
_entity.id
_entity.type
_entity.pdbx_description
1 polymer ?
#
loop_
_entity_poly.entity_id
_entity_poly.type
_entity_poly.pdbx_seq_one_letter_code
_entity_poly.pdbx_strand_id
1 'polypeptide(L)'
;MPQSYADQYAIARIKGLQFASQEIRIVPTPQARNSIDGYNGRPLCEGYSSCVPLCPIGAKYDPLVHLRRALLNGAELLVGAVVSKLDASSDGRITTAWFEDSDGSTGSLQARVFVLAANGIETPKLLMQSNHQSAAGLANESGLVGCNLMDHAEKHSWALVPDPIFPYRGPQSTSGIEILRDGPFRKDRAAFRTALRNDGWRNVNGAPYGEGALSSAAVGGTLVG
;
A
#
# COMPACT_ATOMS: atom_id res chain seq x y z
N MET A 1 -15.73 9.41 -5.67
CA MET A 1 -15.91 8.54 -6.86
C MET A 1 -17.18 7.73 -6.66
N PRO A 2 -18.06 7.60 -7.66
CA PRO A 2 -19.24 6.75 -7.57
C PRO A 2 -18.86 5.28 -7.29
N GLN A 3 -19.73 4.56 -6.58
CA GLN A 3 -19.59 3.12 -6.38
C GLN A 3 -19.83 2.39 -7.71
N SER A 4 -19.08 1.31 -7.94
CA SER A 4 -19.20 0.52 -9.18
C SER A 4 -20.57 -0.16 -9.28
N TYR A 5 -20.93 -0.63 -10.47
CA TYR A 5 -22.13 -1.44 -10.64
C TYR A 5 -22.09 -2.73 -9.79
N ALA A 6 -20.93 -3.37 -9.70
CA ALA A 6 -20.71 -4.54 -8.85
C ALA A 6 -20.91 -4.23 -7.36
N ASP A 7 -20.49 -3.04 -6.90
CA ASP A 7 -20.75 -2.60 -5.52
C ASP A 7 -22.25 -2.43 -5.26
N GLN A 8 -22.97 -1.76 -6.17
CA GLN A 8 -24.42 -1.53 -6.04
C GLN A 8 -25.19 -2.85 -6.05
N TYR A 9 -24.77 -3.79 -6.91
CA TYR A 9 -25.29 -5.14 -6.96
C TYR A 9 -25.14 -5.86 -5.61
N ALA A 10 -23.95 -5.81 -5.02
CA ALA A 10 -23.66 -6.41 -3.72
C ALA A 10 -24.44 -5.73 -2.59
N ILE A 11 -24.47 -4.39 -2.55
CA ILE A 11 -25.23 -3.59 -1.57
C ILE A 11 -26.69 -4.03 -1.52
N ALA A 12 -27.33 -4.23 -2.67
CA ALA A 12 -28.74 -4.62 -2.72
C ALA A 12 -28.99 -6.02 -2.11
N ARG A 13 -28.02 -6.93 -2.22
CA ARG A 13 -28.14 -8.35 -1.84
C ARG A 13 -27.68 -8.66 -0.42
N ILE A 14 -26.87 -7.80 0.19
CA ILE A 14 -26.41 -7.98 1.57
C ILE A 14 -27.27 -7.23 2.60
N LYS A 15 -28.33 -6.52 2.17
CA LYS A 15 -29.20 -5.76 3.07
C LYS A 15 -29.73 -6.64 4.20
N GLY A 16 -29.63 -6.15 5.43
CA GLY A 16 -30.10 -6.86 6.61
C GLY A 16 -29.16 -7.96 7.11
N LEU A 17 -28.09 -8.31 6.39
CA LEU A 17 -27.07 -9.21 6.95
C LEU A 17 -26.40 -8.55 8.15
N GLN A 18 -26.20 -9.33 9.19
CA GLN A 18 -25.54 -8.87 10.41
C GLN A 18 -24.32 -9.72 10.74
N PHE A 19 -23.31 -9.08 11.32
CA PHE A 19 -22.15 -9.75 11.89
C PHE A 19 -21.68 -8.98 13.12
N ALA A 20 -21.39 -9.70 14.21
CA ALA A 20 -20.99 -9.12 15.49
C ALA A 20 -21.94 -7.99 15.97
N SER A 21 -23.25 -8.22 15.88
CA SER A 21 -24.31 -7.28 16.27
C SER A 21 -24.33 -5.97 15.49
N GLN A 22 -23.68 -5.93 14.32
CA GLN A 22 -23.67 -4.80 13.41
C GLN A 22 -24.24 -5.22 12.07
N GLU A 23 -25.07 -4.35 11.49
CA GLU A 23 -25.51 -4.52 10.10
C GLU A 23 -24.32 -4.32 9.16
N ILE A 24 -24.11 -5.28 8.26
CA ILE A 24 -23.04 -5.21 7.26
C ILE A 24 -23.41 -4.14 6.23
N ARG A 25 -22.51 -3.17 6.05
CA ARG A 25 -22.67 -2.10 5.06
C ARG A 25 -21.45 -1.99 4.17
N ILE A 26 -21.70 -1.97 2.87
CA ILE A 26 -20.69 -1.63 1.87
C ILE A 26 -20.74 -0.11 1.67
N VAL A 27 -19.63 0.55 1.95
CA VAL A 27 -19.51 2.01 1.85
C VAL A 27 -18.38 2.39 0.89
N PRO A 28 -18.45 3.59 0.26
CA PRO A 28 -17.36 4.08 -0.58
C PRO A 28 -16.05 4.17 0.22
N THR A 29 -14.96 3.72 -0.37
CA THR A 29 -13.62 3.88 0.21
C THR A 29 -13.03 5.22 -0.23
N PRO A 30 -12.55 6.08 0.69
CA PRO A 30 -11.79 7.28 0.37
C PRO A 30 -10.53 6.93 -0.41
N GLN A 31 -10.28 7.64 -1.51
CA GLN A 31 -9.19 7.30 -2.43
C GLN A 31 -8.48 8.56 -2.89
N ALA A 32 -7.15 8.50 -2.96
CA ALA A 32 -6.33 9.53 -3.58
C ALA A 32 -6.43 9.42 -5.12
N ARG A 33 -7.63 9.65 -5.65
CA ARG A 33 -7.95 9.60 -7.07
C ARG A 33 -8.88 10.75 -7.42
N ASN A 34 -8.54 11.44 -8.50
CA ASN A 34 -9.27 12.63 -8.92
C ASN A 34 -10.68 12.26 -9.40
N SER A 35 -11.70 12.86 -8.78
CA SER A 35 -13.11 12.81 -9.20
C SER A 35 -13.59 14.11 -9.86
N ILE A 36 -12.70 15.10 -9.97
CA ILE A 36 -12.89 16.33 -10.73
C ILE A 36 -11.65 16.50 -11.61
N ASP A 37 -11.84 17.11 -12.78
CA ASP A 37 -10.73 17.38 -13.68
C ASP A 37 -9.85 18.51 -13.13
N GLY A 38 -8.55 18.45 -13.43
CA GLY A 38 -7.58 19.49 -13.05
C GLY A 38 -7.19 19.55 -11.57
N TYR A 39 -7.69 18.67 -10.69
CA TYR A 39 -7.31 18.70 -9.27
C TYR A 39 -5.80 18.53 -9.10
N ASN A 40 -5.15 19.55 -8.53
CA ASN A 40 -3.70 19.64 -8.41
C ASN A 40 -2.95 19.48 -9.75
N GLY A 41 -3.54 19.96 -10.84
CA GLY A 41 -2.98 19.90 -12.19
C GLY A 41 -2.96 18.50 -12.81
N ARG A 42 -3.83 17.59 -12.34
CA ARG A 42 -3.90 16.20 -12.79
C ARG A 42 -5.30 15.86 -13.31
N PRO A 43 -5.42 14.97 -14.31
CA PRO A 43 -6.69 14.72 -14.98
C PRO A 43 -7.70 13.98 -14.09
N LEU A 44 -8.97 14.06 -14.49
CA LEU A 44 -10.05 13.23 -13.98
C LEU A 44 -9.75 11.72 -14.18
N CYS A 45 -10.26 10.87 -13.29
CA CYS A 45 -10.22 9.42 -13.53
C CYS A 45 -11.17 8.98 -14.65
N GLU A 46 -10.62 8.35 -15.67
CA GLU A 46 -11.36 7.80 -16.83
C GLU A 46 -11.70 6.30 -16.70
N GLY A 47 -11.40 5.67 -15.55
CA GLY A 47 -11.80 4.30 -15.31
C GLY A 47 -10.98 3.21 -16.01
N TYR A 48 -9.69 3.45 -16.27
CA TYR A 48 -8.75 2.52 -16.91
C TYR A 48 -8.61 1.11 -16.29
N SER A 49 -9.19 0.84 -15.11
CA SER A 49 -9.07 -0.46 -14.41
C SER A 49 -7.63 -0.97 -14.13
N SER A 50 -6.61 -0.13 -14.32
CA SER A 50 -5.19 -0.50 -14.19
C SER A 50 -4.50 0.16 -12.98
N CYS A 51 -5.27 0.63 -11.98
CA CYS A 51 -4.78 1.36 -10.81
C CYS A 51 -3.55 0.73 -10.11
N VAL A 52 -3.44 -0.60 -10.19
CA VAL A 52 -2.30 -1.43 -9.87
C VAL A 52 -1.96 -2.24 -11.15
N PRO A 53 -0.72 -2.17 -11.66
CA PRO A 53 0.43 -1.49 -11.06
C PRO A 53 0.46 0.03 -11.29
N LEU A 54 -0.17 0.55 -12.35
CA LEU A 54 0.06 1.92 -12.81
C LEU A 54 -1.18 2.55 -13.44
N CYS A 55 -1.56 3.75 -12.97
CA CYS A 55 -2.55 4.59 -13.65
C CYS A 55 -1.87 5.35 -14.81
N PRO A 56 -2.25 5.11 -16.08
CA PRO A 56 -1.52 5.62 -17.24
C PRO A 56 -1.60 7.15 -17.39
N ILE A 57 -2.68 7.75 -16.86
CA ILE A 57 -2.94 9.20 -16.97
C ILE A 57 -2.61 9.96 -15.68
N GLY A 58 -2.13 9.28 -14.64
CA GLY A 58 -1.82 9.94 -13.36
C GLY A 58 -3.03 10.49 -12.60
N ALA A 59 -4.25 10.01 -12.85
CA ALA A 59 -5.45 10.40 -12.11
C ALA A 59 -5.49 9.87 -10.67
N LYS A 60 -4.90 8.68 -10.43
CA LYS A 60 -4.57 8.17 -9.09
C LYS A 60 -3.25 8.81 -8.62
N TYR A 61 -3.18 9.23 -7.36
CA TYR A 61 -1.96 9.78 -6.79
C TYR A 61 -0.84 8.74 -6.82
N ASP A 62 0.34 9.24 -7.13
CA ASP A 62 1.60 8.51 -7.09
C ASP A 62 2.69 9.45 -6.51
N PRO A 63 3.66 8.94 -5.74
CA PRO A 63 4.71 9.77 -5.14
C PRO A 63 5.51 10.61 -6.14
N LEU A 64 5.58 10.21 -7.42
CA LEU A 64 6.21 11.00 -8.49
C LEU A 64 5.62 12.42 -8.60
N VAL A 65 4.38 12.64 -8.16
CA VAL A 65 3.78 13.98 -8.09
C VAL A 65 4.57 14.91 -7.19
N HIS A 66 4.97 14.46 -5.99
CA HIS A 66 5.75 15.27 -5.06
C HIS A 66 7.23 15.26 -5.37
N LEU A 67 7.75 14.15 -5.91
CA LEU A 67 9.13 14.11 -6.41
C LEU A 67 9.34 15.17 -7.49
N ARG A 68 8.47 15.23 -8.49
CA ARG A 68 8.55 16.26 -9.55
C ARG A 68 8.48 17.67 -8.98
N ARG A 69 7.60 17.92 -8.01
CA ARG A 69 7.50 19.23 -7.34
C ARG A 69 8.79 19.57 -6.61
N ALA A 70 9.38 18.63 -5.86
CA ALA A 70 10.64 18.85 -5.15
C ALA A 70 11.77 19.19 -6.12
N LEU A 71 11.93 18.42 -7.20
CA LEU A 71 12.94 18.66 -8.23
C LEU A 71 12.78 20.04 -8.88
N LEU A 72 11.55 20.44 -9.22
CA LEU A 72 11.27 21.78 -9.76
C LEU A 72 11.52 22.92 -8.76
N ASN A 73 11.60 22.62 -7.46
CA ASN A 73 11.94 23.58 -6.41
C ASN A 73 13.41 23.47 -5.97
N GLY A 74 14.27 22.81 -6.75
CA GLY A 74 15.71 22.78 -6.52
C GLY A 74 16.21 21.62 -5.65
N ALA A 75 15.38 20.61 -5.37
CA ALA A 75 15.88 19.36 -4.81
C ALA A 75 16.72 18.60 -5.84
N GLU A 76 17.77 17.93 -5.37
CA GLU A 76 18.59 17.02 -6.18
C GLU A 76 18.22 15.57 -5.87
N LEU A 77 18.18 14.73 -6.91
CA LEU A 77 17.93 13.30 -6.79
C LEU A 77 19.14 12.54 -7.28
N LEU A 78 19.78 11.81 -6.36
CA LEU A 78 20.79 10.83 -6.69
C LEU A 78 20.13 9.45 -6.80
N VAL A 79 20.10 8.90 -8.02
CA VAL A 79 19.59 7.56 -8.30
C VAL A 79 20.70 6.54 -8.25
N GLY A 80 20.38 5.27 -7.96
CA GLY A 80 21.40 4.21 -7.87
C GLY A 80 22.29 4.28 -6.63
N ALA A 81 22.03 5.21 -5.70
CA ALA A 81 22.77 5.36 -4.45
C ALA A 81 22.10 4.61 -3.30
N VAL A 82 22.62 3.42 -2.97
CA VAL A 82 22.14 2.60 -1.86
C VAL A 82 22.86 3.00 -0.58
N VAL A 83 22.20 3.75 0.30
CA VAL A 83 22.75 4.12 1.61
C VAL A 83 22.92 2.86 2.46
N SER A 84 24.15 2.61 2.91
CA SER A 84 24.54 1.37 3.62
C SER A 84 25.05 1.60 5.04
N LYS A 85 25.47 2.83 5.38
CA LYS A 85 26.00 3.18 6.70
C LYS A 85 25.77 4.65 7.03
N LEU A 86 25.50 4.95 8.30
CA LEU A 86 25.43 6.30 8.84
C LEU A 86 26.52 6.48 9.91
N ASP A 87 27.13 7.66 9.96
CA ASP A 87 28.01 8.06 11.05
C ASP A 87 27.30 9.11 11.93
N ALA A 88 27.58 9.09 13.23
CA ALA A 88 27.10 10.05 14.22
C ALA A 88 28.25 10.73 14.98
N SER A 89 28.03 11.95 15.46
CA SER A 89 28.90 12.61 16.42
C SER A 89 28.72 12.07 17.84
N SER A 90 29.60 12.46 18.75
CA SER A 90 29.57 12.05 20.16
C SER A 90 28.32 12.51 20.92
N ASP A 91 27.63 13.55 20.45
CA ASP A 91 26.33 14.01 20.97
C ASP A 91 25.13 13.30 20.31
N GLY A 92 25.36 12.32 19.45
CA GLY A 92 24.33 11.48 18.83
C GLY A 92 23.72 12.05 17.53
N ARG A 93 24.19 13.19 17.02
CA ARG A 93 23.70 13.72 15.74
C ARG A 93 24.30 12.96 14.56
N ILE A 94 23.47 12.61 13.58
CA ILE A 94 23.96 12.02 12.32
C ILE A 94 24.74 13.09 11.55
N THR A 95 25.95 12.74 11.09
CA THR A 95 26.86 13.65 10.40
C THR A 95 27.06 13.26 8.94
N THR A 96 27.08 11.96 8.64
CA THR A 96 27.40 11.43 7.30
C THR A 96 26.51 10.25 6.94
N ALA A 97 26.04 10.21 5.70
CA ALA A 97 25.46 9.02 5.08
C ALA A 97 26.41 8.50 4.00
N TRP A 98 26.79 7.23 4.11
CA TRP A 98 27.60 6.51 3.13
C TRP A 98 26.70 5.68 2.24
N PHE A 99 26.98 5.71 0.94
CA PHE A 99 26.20 4.97 -0.06
C PHE A 99 27.11 4.27 -1.05
N GLU A 100 26.60 3.18 -1.61
CA GLU A 100 27.18 2.50 -2.77
C GLU A 100 26.47 2.98 -4.03
N ASP A 101 27.23 3.37 -5.05
CA ASP A 101 26.68 3.71 -6.37
C ASP A 101 26.49 2.43 -7.20
N SER A 102 25.74 2.55 -8.29
CA SER A 102 25.45 1.51 -9.26
C SER A 102 26.68 0.85 -9.90
N ASP A 103 27.84 1.51 -9.88
CA ASP A 103 29.12 0.97 -10.34
C ASP A 103 29.92 0.24 -9.23
N GLY A 104 29.37 0.17 -8.01
CA GLY A 104 30.00 -0.43 -6.83
C GLY A 104 30.96 0.50 -6.08
N SER A 105 31.15 1.74 -6.55
CA SER A 105 31.96 2.72 -5.84
C SER A 105 31.23 3.23 -4.58
N THR A 106 32.00 3.66 -3.58
CA THR A 106 31.44 4.21 -2.33
C THR A 106 31.52 5.73 -2.33
N GLY A 107 30.39 6.38 -2.06
CA GLY A 107 30.27 7.82 -1.84
C GLY A 107 29.81 8.15 -0.42
N SER A 108 29.86 9.45 -0.08
CA SER A 108 29.30 9.95 1.18
C SER A 108 28.69 11.34 1.03
N LEU A 109 27.69 11.64 1.86
CA LEU A 109 27.06 12.96 1.94
C LEU A 109 27.00 13.42 3.39
N GLN A 110 27.36 14.68 3.60
CA GLN A 110 27.19 15.38 4.87
C GLN A 110 26.00 16.33 4.76
N ALA A 111 25.20 16.41 5.82
CA ALA A 111 24.04 17.27 5.87
C ALA A 111 23.80 17.80 7.28
N ARG A 112 23.05 18.89 7.39
CA ARG A 112 22.64 19.45 8.68
C ARG A 112 21.52 18.63 9.35
N VAL A 113 20.71 17.97 8.53
CA VAL A 113 19.54 17.18 8.94
C VAL A 113 19.47 15.96 8.04
N PHE A 114 19.24 14.80 8.63
CA PHE A 114 18.98 13.55 7.93
C PHE A 114 17.53 13.11 8.18
N VAL A 115 16.84 12.71 7.12
CA VAL A 115 15.49 12.14 7.19
C VAL A 115 15.54 10.76 6.56
N LEU A 116 15.31 9.71 7.36
CA LEU A 116 15.22 8.35 6.85
C LEU A 116 13.80 8.07 6.39
N ALA A 117 13.64 7.79 5.10
CA ALA A 117 12.36 7.51 4.45
C ALA A 117 12.43 6.27 3.56
N ALA A 118 13.18 5.24 3.99
CA ALA A 118 13.55 4.10 3.15
C ALA A 118 12.48 2.99 3.07
N ASN A 119 11.35 3.11 3.78
CA ASN A 119 10.31 2.11 4.08
C ASN A 119 10.48 1.42 5.45
N GLY A 120 9.46 0.65 5.87
CA GLY A 120 9.38 0.02 7.19
C GLY A 120 10.36 -1.14 7.45
N ILE A 121 11.06 -1.61 6.42
CA ILE A 121 12.08 -2.67 6.48
C ILE A 121 13.49 -2.07 6.34
N GLU A 122 13.70 -1.25 5.33
CA GLU A 122 15.03 -0.73 5.00
C GLU A 122 15.51 0.35 5.98
N THR A 123 14.58 1.11 6.59
CA THR A 123 14.93 2.09 7.62
C THR A 123 15.52 1.43 8.88
N PRO A 124 14.84 0.46 9.53
CA PRO A 124 15.45 -0.22 10.68
C PRO A 124 16.68 -1.04 10.29
N LYS A 125 16.73 -1.62 9.07
CA LYS A 125 17.92 -2.30 8.58
C LYS A 125 19.14 -1.37 8.58
N LEU A 126 19.03 -0.20 7.98
CA LEU A 126 20.12 0.79 7.92
C LEU A 126 20.57 1.23 9.32
N LEU A 127 19.63 1.49 10.23
CA LEU A 127 19.93 1.87 11.61
C LEU A 127 20.69 0.77 12.36
N MET A 128 20.24 -0.48 12.26
CA MET A 128 20.91 -1.63 12.87
C MET A 128 22.27 -1.95 12.24
N GLN A 129 22.40 -1.80 10.91
CA GLN A 129 23.65 -2.02 10.18
C GLN A 129 24.70 -0.93 10.48
N SER A 130 24.27 0.26 10.92
CA SER A 130 25.16 1.35 11.33
C SER A 130 25.72 1.12 12.75
N ASN A 131 26.27 -0.06 13.02
CA ASN A 131 26.66 -0.52 14.36
C ASN A 131 28.14 -0.30 14.73
N HIS A 132 28.92 0.31 13.84
CA HIS A 132 30.35 0.50 14.05
C HIS A 132 30.69 1.49 15.18
N GLN A 133 29.77 2.39 15.55
CA GLN A 133 29.90 3.32 16.69
C GLN A 133 29.06 2.91 17.91
N SER A 134 28.05 2.07 17.70
CA SER A 134 27.14 1.56 18.72
C SER A 134 26.83 0.11 18.37
N ALA A 135 27.21 -0.84 19.22
CA ALA A 135 27.06 -2.27 18.92
C ALA A 135 25.60 -2.68 18.62
N ALA A 136 24.61 -1.95 19.16
CA ALA A 136 23.19 -2.18 18.91
C ALA A 136 22.65 -1.51 17.63
N GLY A 137 23.48 -0.75 16.90
CA GLY A 137 23.05 0.17 15.83
C GLY A 137 22.78 1.59 16.36
N LEU A 138 22.56 2.53 15.43
CA LEU A 138 22.19 3.90 15.77
C LEU A 138 20.70 4.00 16.12
N ALA A 139 20.36 4.92 17.04
CA ALA A 139 19.00 5.16 17.53
C ALA A 139 18.30 3.93 18.13
N ASN A 140 19.08 2.92 18.56
CA ASN A 140 18.58 1.67 19.10
C ASN A 140 18.85 1.52 20.61
N GLU A 141 18.97 2.62 21.34
CA GLU A 141 19.16 2.63 22.80
C GLU A 141 17.97 2.00 23.52
N SER A 142 16.78 2.05 22.90
CA SER A 142 15.56 1.41 23.37
C SER A 142 15.49 -0.10 23.09
N GLY A 143 16.34 -0.62 22.19
CA GLY A 143 16.23 -1.98 21.68
C GLY A 143 15.00 -2.24 20.79
N LEU A 144 14.27 -1.20 20.38
CA LEU A 144 13.03 -1.32 19.61
C LEU A 144 13.19 -1.19 18.09
N VAL A 145 14.37 -0.80 17.60
CA VAL A 145 14.60 -0.68 16.15
C VAL A 145 14.48 -2.05 15.51
N GLY A 146 13.60 -2.16 14.51
CA GLY A 146 13.28 -3.44 13.84
C GLY A 146 12.26 -4.29 14.58
N CYS A 147 11.86 -3.92 15.80
CA CYS A 147 10.77 -4.56 16.52
C CYS A 147 9.41 -3.99 16.09
N ASN A 148 8.33 -4.64 16.54
CA ASN A 148 6.95 -4.21 16.31
C ASN A 148 6.58 -4.11 14.82
N LEU A 149 7.22 -4.91 13.96
CA LEU A 149 6.82 -5.01 12.56
C LEU A 149 5.36 -5.48 12.50
N MET A 150 4.55 -4.70 11.79
CA MET A 150 3.13 -4.96 11.60
C MET A 150 2.81 -4.87 10.12
N ASP A 151 1.96 -5.78 9.67
CA ASP A 151 1.32 -5.73 8.36
C ASP A 151 -0.16 -6.13 8.51
N HIS A 152 -0.93 -5.99 7.45
CA HIS A 152 -2.30 -6.46 7.40
C HIS A 152 -2.32 -7.89 6.86
N ALA A 153 -2.67 -8.87 7.71
CA ALA A 153 -2.93 -10.22 7.23
C ALA A 153 -4.13 -10.21 6.28
N GLU A 154 -3.90 -10.58 5.01
CA GLU A 154 -4.93 -10.57 3.97
C GLU A 154 -5.48 -11.98 3.69
N LYS A 155 -6.80 -12.07 3.54
CA LYS A 155 -7.48 -13.24 2.99
C LYS A 155 -8.29 -12.81 1.78
N HIS A 156 -8.05 -13.49 0.66
CA HIS A 156 -8.84 -13.31 -0.54
C HIS A 156 -9.97 -14.35 -0.61
N SER A 157 -11.12 -13.94 -1.13
CA SER A 157 -12.28 -14.81 -1.32
C SER A 157 -13.02 -14.38 -2.58
N TRP A 158 -13.53 -15.36 -3.31
CA TRP A 158 -14.17 -15.16 -4.61
C TRP A 158 -15.41 -16.01 -4.72
N ALA A 159 -16.38 -15.55 -5.50
CA ALA A 159 -17.62 -16.26 -5.74
C ALA A 159 -18.15 -15.93 -7.15
N LEU A 160 -18.87 -16.87 -7.73
CA LEU A 160 -19.71 -16.63 -8.91
C LEU A 160 -21.06 -16.09 -8.45
N VAL A 161 -21.59 -15.13 -9.19
CA VAL A 161 -22.93 -14.60 -9.00
C VAL A 161 -23.80 -14.99 -10.21
N PRO A 162 -25.10 -15.21 -10.02
CA PRO A 162 -25.99 -15.66 -11.10
C PRO A 162 -26.24 -14.57 -12.15
N ASP A 163 -26.07 -13.30 -11.78
CA ASP A 163 -26.32 -12.16 -12.65
C ASP A 163 -25.01 -11.56 -13.19
N PRO A 164 -24.99 -11.03 -14.42
CA PRO A 164 -23.81 -10.34 -14.93
C PRO A 164 -23.55 -9.03 -14.18
N ILE A 165 -22.37 -8.91 -13.55
CA ILE A 165 -21.94 -7.72 -12.77
C ILE A 165 -20.87 -6.86 -13.47
N PHE A 166 -20.43 -7.26 -14.67
CA PHE A 166 -19.56 -6.48 -15.56
C PHE A 166 -18.38 -5.77 -14.84
N PRO A 167 -17.45 -6.52 -14.23
CA PRO A 167 -16.24 -5.93 -13.66
C PRO A 167 -15.41 -5.24 -14.75
N TYR A 168 -14.36 -4.51 -14.36
CA TYR A 168 -13.49 -3.68 -15.21
C TYR A 168 -14.09 -2.36 -15.69
N ARG A 169 -15.20 -1.94 -15.09
CA ARG A 169 -15.84 -0.64 -15.35
C ARG A 169 -15.51 0.32 -14.22
N GLY A 170 -14.48 1.15 -14.42
CA GLY A 170 -14.01 2.11 -13.41
C GLY A 170 -12.75 1.63 -12.67
N PRO A 171 -12.48 2.13 -11.46
CA PRO A 171 -11.35 1.68 -10.66
C PRO A 171 -11.47 0.21 -10.22
N GLN A 172 -10.33 -0.41 -9.89
CA GLN A 172 -10.27 -1.81 -9.41
C GLN A 172 -10.93 -2.01 -8.03
N SER A 173 -11.14 -0.95 -7.27
CA SER A 173 -11.89 -0.98 -6.02
C SER A 173 -12.48 0.40 -5.76
N THR A 174 -13.74 0.43 -5.33
CA THR A 174 -14.49 1.65 -5.05
C THR A 174 -15.11 1.63 -3.66
N SER A 175 -15.35 0.45 -3.11
CA SER A 175 -16.07 0.27 -1.85
C SER A 175 -15.48 -0.86 -1.00
N GLY A 176 -15.88 -0.87 0.26
CA GLY A 176 -15.50 -1.90 1.21
C GLY A 176 -16.53 -2.05 2.33
N ILE A 177 -16.43 -3.15 3.07
CA ILE A 177 -17.12 -3.34 4.35
C ILE A 177 -16.20 -2.80 5.44
N GLU A 178 -16.59 -1.68 6.03
CA GLU A 178 -15.76 -0.93 6.99
C GLU A 178 -16.26 -1.04 8.45
N ILE A 179 -17.41 -1.67 8.66
CA ILE A 179 -18.06 -1.80 9.98
C ILE A 179 -17.29 -2.66 10.99
N LEU A 180 -16.27 -3.40 10.53
CA LEU A 180 -15.46 -4.30 11.35
C LEU A 180 -14.08 -3.73 11.69
N ARG A 181 -13.89 -2.42 11.45
CA ARG A 181 -12.72 -1.67 11.88
C ARG A 181 -12.66 -1.46 13.39
N ASP A 182 -13.81 -1.44 14.06
CA ASP A 182 -13.88 -1.27 15.50
C ASP A 182 -15.14 -1.90 16.12
N GLY A 183 -15.11 -2.17 17.42
CA GLY A 183 -16.26 -2.66 18.19
C GLY A 183 -15.90 -3.60 19.34
N PRO A 184 -16.87 -3.99 20.18
CA PRO A 184 -16.63 -4.81 21.38
C PRO A 184 -15.95 -6.17 21.10
N PHE A 185 -16.11 -6.72 19.89
CA PHE A 185 -15.46 -7.95 19.45
C PHE A 185 -13.93 -7.88 19.47
N ARG A 186 -13.35 -6.67 19.54
CA ARG A 186 -11.89 -6.47 19.55
C ARG A 186 -11.19 -7.05 20.78
N LYS A 187 -11.94 -7.35 21.84
CA LYS A 187 -11.41 -8.09 22.99
C LYS A 187 -11.12 -9.57 22.67
N ASP A 188 -11.77 -10.13 21.64
CA ASP A 188 -11.72 -11.55 21.29
C ASP A 188 -10.94 -11.81 19.99
N ARG A 189 -10.89 -10.84 19.07
CA ARG A 189 -10.20 -10.97 17.77
C ARG A 189 -9.77 -9.63 17.17
N ALA A 190 -8.83 -9.66 16.23
CA ALA A 190 -8.43 -8.47 15.48
C ALA A 190 -9.60 -7.88 14.65
N ALA A 191 -9.52 -6.55 14.46
CA ALA A 191 -10.35 -5.84 13.50
C ALA A 191 -9.91 -6.17 12.07
N PHE A 192 -10.85 -6.11 11.13
CA PHE A 192 -10.54 -6.27 9.72
C PHE A 192 -11.50 -5.44 8.87
N ARG A 193 -11.12 -5.20 7.63
CA ARG A 193 -11.98 -4.61 6.62
C ARG A 193 -11.97 -5.48 5.38
N THR A 194 -12.98 -5.35 4.55
CA THR A 194 -13.06 -6.06 3.28
C THR A 194 -13.10 -5.05 2.15
N ALA A 195 -12.17 -5.12 1.22
CA ALA A 195 -12.26 -4.34 -0.01
C ALA A 195 -13.03 -5.14 -1.06
N LEU A 196 -14.06 -4.54 -1.66
CA LEU A 196 -14.71 -5.13 -2.82
C LEU A 196 -13.86 -4.87 -4.06
N ARG A 197 -13.63 -5.93 -4.82
CA ARG A 197 -12.84 -5.92 -6.04
C ARG A 197 -13.77 -5.76 -7.24
N ASN A 198 -13.38 -4.88 -8.16
CA ASN A 198 -14.06 -4.60 -9.42
C ASN A 198 -13.19 -5.01 -10.63
N ASP A 199 -12.15 -5.80 -10.42
CA ASP A 199 -11.25 -6.31 -11.46
C ASP A 199 -11.44 -7.82 -11.69
N GLY A 200 -12.68 -8.29 -11.50
CA GLY A 200 -13.13 -9.62 -11.91
C GLY A 200 -12.23 -10.75 -11.41
N TRP A 201 -11.82 -11.61 -12.34
CA TRP A 201 -11.02 -12.80 -12.05
C TRP A 201 -9.50 -12.56 -12.14
N ARG A 202 -9.03 -11.30 -12.27
CA ARG A 202 -7.61 -10.97 -12.46
C ARG A 202 -6.71 -11.67 -11.45
N ASN A 203 -7.07 -11.58 -10.18
CA ASN A 203 -6.27 -12.12 -9.08
C ASN A 203 -6.41 -13.63 -8.90
N VAL A 204 -7.35 -14.27 -9.61
CA VAL A 204 -7.59 -15.72 -9.53
C VAL A 204 -6.91 -16.44 -10.69
N ASN A 205 -7.11 -15.95 -11.92
CA ASN A 205 -6.66 -16.64 -13.12
C ASN A 205 -6.09 -15.70 -14.21
N GLY A 206 -5.85 -14.43 -13.88
CA GLY A 206 -5.31 -13.45 -14.83
C GLY A 206 -6.31 -12.91 -15.86
N ALA A 207 -7.55 -13.41 -15.94
CA ALA A 207 -8.53 -12.94 -16.91
C ALA A 207 -8.87 -11.44 -16.71
N PRO A 208 -9.10 -10.67 -17.78
CA PRO A 208 -9.28 -11.11 -19.17
C PRO A 208 -7.98 -11.21 -19.97
N TYR A 209 -6.83 -10.88 -19.38
CA TYR A 209 -5.56 -10.78 -20.09
C TYR A 209 -4.73 -12.07 -20.08
N GLY A 210 -4.99 -12.96 -19.10
CA GLY A 210 -4.31 -14.25 -19.01
C GLY A 210 -5.00 -15.31 -19.86
N GLU A 211 -4.22 -16.06 -20.63
CA GLU A 211 -4.56 -17.45 -20.94
C GLU A 211 -4.55 -18.18 -19.61
N GLY A 212 -5.70 -18.70 -19.17
CA GLY A 212 -5.90 -19.18 -17.80
C GLY A 212 -4.86 -20.22 -17.37
N ALA A 213 -3.81 -19.77 -16.67
CA ALA A 213 -2.84 -20.63 -16.01
C ALA A 213 -2.09 -19.88 -14.89
N LEU A 214 -2.01 -20.56 -13.74
CA LEU A 214 -1.23 -20.30 -12.50
C LEU A 214 -1.91 -19.35 -11.48
N SER A 215 -2.24 -19.75 -10.23
CA SER A 215 -1.86 -20.93 -9.44
C SER A 215 -3.01 -21.42 -8.55
N SER A 216 -3.26 -22.72 -8.58
CA SER A 216 -4.00 -23.47 -7.55
C SER A 216 -3.19 -23.62 -6.24
N ALA A 217 -2.17 -22.79 -6.02
CA ALA A 217 -1.29 -22.83 -4.85
C ALA A 217 -1.58 -21.73 -3.82
N ALA A 218 -2.54 -20.84 -4.08
CA ALA A 218 -3.12 -20.02 -3.02
C ALA A 218 -4.10 -20.91 -2.24
N VAL A 219 -3.65 -21.38 -1.07
CA VAL A 219 -4.36 -22.23 -0.11
C VAL A 219 -5.83 -21.79 0.04
N GLY A 220 -6.69 -22.40 -0.76
CA GLY A 220 -8.12 -22.37 -0.62
C GLY A 220 -8.48 -23.24 0.56
N GLY A 221 -8.55 -22.63 1.75
CA GLY A 221 -9.24 -23.23 2.88
C GLY A 221 -10.72 -23.32 2.55
N THR A 222 -11.13 -24.41 1.89
CA THR A 222 -12.53 -24.80 1.76
C THR A 222 -13.01 -25.17 3.17
N LEU A 223 -13.88 -24.36 3.75
CA LEU A 223 -14.74 -24.84 4.83
C LEU A 223 -15.76 -25.76 4.18
N VAL A 224 -15.50 -27.06 4.26
CA VAL A 224 -16.51 -28.09 4.01
C VAL A 224 -17.29 -28.22 5.33
N GLY A 225 -18.57 -27.88 5.29
CA GLY A 225 -19.55 -28.06 6.36
C GLY A 225 -20.94 -28.08 5.74
#